data_AF-Q4CKJ8-F1
#
_entry.id   AF-Q4CKJ8-F1
#
_cell.length_a   1.000
_cell.length_b   1.000
_cell.length_c   1.000
_cell.angle_alpha   90.00
_cell.angle_beta   90.00
_cell.angle_gamma   90.00
#
_symmetry.space_group_name_H-M   'P 1'
#
loop_
_entity.id
_entity.type
_entity.pdbx_description
1 polymer ?
#
loop_
_entity_poly.entity_id
_entity_poly.type
_entity_poly.pdbx_seq_one_letter_code
_entity_poly.pdbx_strand_id
1 'polypeptide(L)'
;AAVFWGAEAAESAGVLIRVSQTVMRSSTVAFIRALPQHCDIAVTEVDAVQSSAVHLPGTVNNKLSVVMLHEVELTASTLLVSNANAHALRCGGFGFYSIGTLTLVRGSSLYTRYCSFDGYTYLFRVNTLSVRDHSVFALLNNTMFSGTSLLYQHSRFSVLDHSVLRVVGNSGTVSNAIVADELWTVQRSSWLDWRDNDVGVGAFFDDTGSAFVSIDGSSVVTLTGCRMGSTGLSVSLLFRADAGYRFVAGCLTVAGREVTTAAELELHGITNVTTVAVCGECTKDGDCFVPLTTAVIDCKCQCAAGGHGDVCVPAPVPAGPPSPPSPPLRPIPPPPPVGGCISDMEYPAIAHAVGGGLSWLCYRNVTFSGGGMSLTVLIGAMTGDVVNVTLDGCTWRDGAVLLLLGNAYAAVGLLNIVVTGNTFSDALLRPEGV
;
A
#
# COMPACT_ATOMS: atom_id res chain seq x y z
N ALA A 1 -40.23 11.09 28.30
CA ALA A 1 -40.38 10.14 27.19
C ALA A 1 -39.04 10.06 26.45
N ALA A 2 -38.62 8.83 26.15
CA ALA A 2 -37.35 8.38 25.57
C ALA A 2 -36.42 9.44 24.95
N VAL A 3 -35.21 9.53 25.51
CA VAL A 3 -34.04 10.08 24.82
C VAL A 3 -33.72 9.10 23.70
N PHE A 4 -33.87 9.54 22.46
CA PHE A 4 -33.47 8.78 21.29
C PHE A 4 -31.98 8.48 21.40
N TRP A 5 -31.62 7.23 21.68
CA TRP A 5 -30.32 6.73 21.28
C TRP A 5 -30.26 6.90 19.77
N GLY A 6 -29.38 7.81 19.34
CA GLY A 6 -29.02 7.94 17.94
C GLY A 6 -28.70 6.54 17.43
N ALA A 7 -29.26 6.19 16.28
CA ALA A 7 -28.92 4.97 15.59
C ALA A 7 -27.38 4.93 15.50
N GLU A 8 -26.77 4.09 16.34
CA GLU A 8 -25.41 3.63 16.16
C GLU A 8 -25.36 3.19 14.71
N ALA A 9 -24.52 3.85 13.91
CA ALA A 9 -24.24 3.40 12.56
C ALA A 9 -23.95 1.92 12.69
N ALA A 10 -24.79 1.08 12.07
CA ALA A 10 -24.65 -0.37 12.12
C ALA A 10 -23.16 -0.66 11.94
N GLU A 11 -22.53 -1.32 12.92
CA GLU A 11 -21.16 -1.80 12.79
C GLU A 11 -21.12 -2.53 11.46
N SER A 12 -20.56 -1.89 10.43
CA SER A 12 -20.45 -2.51 9.11
C SER A 12 -19.62 -3.76 9.35
N ALA A 13 -20.22 -4.93 9.22
CA ALA A 13 -19.42 -6.13 9.15
C ALA A 13 -18.50 -5.98 7.92
N GLY A 14 -17.26 -6.42 8.07
CA GLY A 14 -16.14 -5.93 7.26
C GLY A 14 -16.33 -6.17 5.76
N VAL A 15 -15.74 -5.27 4.96
CA VAL A 15 -15.67 -5.44 3.50
C VAL A 15 -14.36 -6.13 3.15
N LEU A 16 -14.45 -7.35 2.65
CA LEU A 16 -13.31 -8.12 2.18
C LEU A 16 -13.17 -7.98 0.67
N ILE A 17 -12.04 -7.44 0.20
CA ILE A 17 -11.71 -7.41 -1.24
C ILE A 17 -10.42 -8.20 -1.47
N ARG A 18 -10.48 -9.19 -2.36
CA ARG A 18 -9.36 -10.01 -2.78
C ARG A 18 -9.22 -9.96 -4.28
N VAL A 19 -8.12 -9.38 -4.75
CA VAL A 19 -7.71 -9.40 -6.16
C VAL A 19 -6.47 -10.27 -6.24
N SER A 20 -6.53 -11.39 -6.95
CA SER A 20 -5.45 -12.36 -7.03
C SER A 20 -5.21 -12.87 -8.45
N GLN A 21 -3.99 -13.31 -8.74
CA GLN A 21 -3.65 -13.97 -10.02
C GLN A 21 -4.11 -13.15 -11.23
N THR A 22 -3.85 -11.85 -11.18
CA THR A 22 -4.40 -10.91 -12.16
C THR A 22 -3.33 -10.53 -13.16
N VAL A 23 -3.65 -10.70 -14.45
CA VAL A 23 -2.78 -10.24 -15.55
C VAL A 23 -3.26 -8.87 -16.00
N MET A 24 -2.36 -7.89 -16.04
CA MET A 24 -2.68 -6.50 -16.39
C MET A 24 -1.83 -6.06 -17.57
N ARG A 25 -2.47 -5.66 -18.67
CA ARG A 25 -1.83 -5.05 -19.83
C ARG A 25 -2.36 -3.64 -19.97
N SER A 26 -1.50 -2.64 -19.82
CA SER A 26 -1.91 -1.23 -19.89
C SER A 26 -3.16 -0.95 -19.05
N SER A 27 -3.20 -1.44 -17.81
CA SER A 27 -4.41 -1.46 -16.96
C SER A 27 -4.02 -1.08 -15.53
N THR A 28 -4.98 -0.71 -14.67
CA THR A 28 -4.72 -0.38 -13.26
C THR A 28 -5.84 -0.94 -12.37
N VAL A 29 -5.53 -1.20 -11.10
CA VAL A 29 -6.54 -1.27 -10.03
C VAL A 29 -6.61 0.13 -9.41
N ALA A 30 -7.76 0.78 -9.44
CA ALA A 30 -7.92 2.16 -8.97
C ALA A 30 -8.89 2.24 -7.79
N PHE A 31 -8.37 2.48 -6.59
CA PHE A 31 -9.18 2.80 -5.41
C PHE A 31 -9.46 4.30 -5.38
N ILE A 32 -10.73 4.66 -5.23
CA ILE A 32 -11.19 6.04 -5.33
C ILE A 32 -12.04 6.40 -4.10
N ARG A 33 -11.74 7.56 -3.49
CA ARG A 33 -12.43 8.14 -2.32
C ARG A 33 -12.34 7.29 -1.04
N ALA A 34 -13.02 7.73 0.02
CA ALA A 34 -13.00 7.09 1.31
C ALA A 34 -13.69 5.73 1.26
N LEU A 35 -12.97 4.68 1.65
CA LEU A 35 -13.53 3.34 1.71
C LEU A 35 -14.34 3.18 2.99
N PRO A 36 -15.32 2.26 3.03
CA PRO A 36 -16.02 1.91 4.26
C PRO A 36 -15.04 1.56 5.39
N GLN A 37 -15.48 1.73 6.65
CA GLN A 37 -14.66 1.27 7.78
C GLN A 37 -14.55 -0.26 7.78
N HIS A 38 -13.52 -0.78 8.44
CA HIS A 38 -13.32 -2.23 8.59
C HIS A 38 -13.17 -2.98 7.26
N CYS A 39 -12.57 -2.33 6.25
CA CYS A 39 -12.17 -3.02 5.02
C CYS A 39 -10.89 -3.85 5.25
N ASP A 40 -10.86 -5.04 4.66
CA ASP A 40 -9.65 -5.85 4.50
C ASP A 40 -9.44 -6.08 2.99
N ILE A 41 -8.41 -5.45 2.43
CA ILE A 41 -8.16 -5.40 0.99
C ILE A 41 -6.79 -5.99 0.71
N ALA A 42 -6.73 -6.94 -0.23
CA ALA A 42 -5.48 -7.47 -0.72
C ALA A 42 -5.47 -7.55 -2.26
N VAL A 43 -4.42 -7.02 -2.87
CA VAL A 43 -4.11 -7.14 -4.30
C VAL A 43 -2.81 -7.94 -4.41
N THR A 44 -2.89 -9.20 -4.82
CA THR A 44 -1.76 -10.13 -4.77
C THR A 44 -1.53 -10.83 -6.10
N GLU A 45 -0.30 -11.28 -6.36
CA GLU A 45 0.01 -12.10 -7.54
C GLU A 45 -0.43 -11.40 -8.84
N VAL A 46 0.08 -10.18 -9.05
CA VAL A 46 -0.23 -9.36 -10.22
C VAL A 46 0.93 -9.41 -11.19
N ASP A 47 0.66 -9.81 -12.44
CA ASP A 47 1.63 -9.71 -13.52
C ASP A 47 1.22 -8.56 -14.46
N ALA A 48 1.97 -7.47 -14.45
CA ALA A 48 1.64 -6.23 -15.16
C ALA A 48 2.65 -5.89 -16.26
N VAL A 49 2.17 -5.62 -17.46
CA VAL A 49 2.95 -5.04 -18.57
C VAL A 49 2.29 -3.75 -19.04
N GLN A 50 2.97 -2.62 -18.90
CA GLN A 50 2.39 -1.31 -19.22
C GLN A 50 3.05 -0.72 -20.47
N SER A 51 2.28 -0.53 -21.55
CA SER A 51 2.75 0.13 -22.78
C SER A 51 2.02 1.46 -23.06
N SER A 52 0.77 1.58 -22.61
CA SER A 52 -0.12 2.72 -22.83
C SER A 52 -0.80 3.13 -21.52
N ALA A 53 -1.02 4.44 -21.38
CA ALA A 53 -1.79 4.95 -20.27
C ALA A 53 -3.28 4.91 -20.62
N VAL A 54 -4.11 4.41 -19.70
CA VAL A 54 -5.57 4.42 -19.81
C VAL A 54 -6.09 5.68 -19.15
N HIS A 55 -7.01 6.36 -19.82
CA HIS A 55 -7.73 7.48 -19.23
C HIS A 55 -8.88 6.94 -18.37
N LEU A 56 -8.92 7.36 -17.12
CA LEU A 56 -10.06 7.11 -16.24
C LEU A 56 -11.18 8.10 -16.59
N PRO A 57 -12.46 7.71 -16.45
CA PRO A 57 -13.57 8.66 -16.49
C PRO A 57 -13.36 9.74 -15.41
N GLY A 58 -13.27 11.01 -15.80
CA GLY A 58 -12.94 12.13 -14.89
C GLY A 58 -11.54 12.75 -15.06
N THR A 59 -10.93 12.65 -16.26
CA THR A 59 -9.69 13.34 -16.70
C THR A 59 -8.36 12.84 -16.14
N VAL A 60 -8.35 11.93 -15.17
CA VAL A 60 -7.10 11.38 -14.61
C VAL A 60 -6.61 10.22 -15.47
N ASN A 61 -5.34 10.23 -15.89
CA ASN A 61 -4.73 9.05 -16.51
C ASN A 61 -4.06 8.17 -15.46
N ASN A 62 -4.03 6.85 -15.67
CA ASN A 62 -3.44 5.91 -14.72
C ASN A 62 -1.92 6.04 -14.54
N LYS A 63 -1.22 6.86 -15.35
CA LYS A 63 0.25 6.98 -15.36
C LYS A 63 0.96 5.62 -15.40
N LEU A 64 0.43 4.65 -16.15
CA LEU A 64 0.98 3.30 -16.23
C LEU A 64 1.07 2.60 -14.86
N SER A 65 0.21 2.95 -13.90
CA SER A 65 0.29 2.36 -12.56
C SER A 65 -0.28 0.97 -12.46
N VAL A 66 0.28 0.16 -11.56
CA VAL A 66 -0.31 -1.13 -11.16
C VAL A 66 -1.50 -0.86 -10.24
N VAL A 67 -1.28 -0.03 -9.22
CA VAL A 67 -2.34 0.42 -8.31
C VAL A 67 -2.36 1.95 -8.23
N MET A 68 -3.54 2.51 -8.40
CA MET A 68 -3.83 3.93 -8.23
C MET A 68 -4.71 4.13 -7.00
N LEU A 69 -4.40 5.17 -6.23
CA LEU A 69 -5.19 5.67 -5.11
C LEU A 69 -5.58 7.11 -5.42
N HIS A 70 -6.86 7.44 -5.40
CA HIS A 70 -7.34 8.79 -5.65
C HIS A 70 -8.19 9.27 -4.48
N GLU A 71 -7.65 10.19 -3.67
CA GLU A 71 -8.32 10.73 -2.48
C GLU A 71 -8.78 9.63 -1.50
N VAL A 72 -7.94 8.62 -1.29
CA VAL A 72 -8.29 7.43 -0.49
C VAL A 72 -8.11 7.72 1.00
N GLU A 73 -9.14 7.39 1.78
CA GLU A 73 -9.09 7.30 3.24
C GLU A 73 -9.38 5.87 3.68
N LEU A 74 -8.43 5.30 4.44
CA LEU A 74 -8.60 4.04 5.16
C LEU A 74 -8.87 4.38 6.63
N THR A 75 -10.02 3.93 7.12
CA THR A 75 -10.41 4.06 8.53
C THR A 75 -10.63 2.69 9.14
N ALA A 76 -9.86 2.34 10.18
CA ALA A 76 -9.82 0.99 10.75
C ALA A 76 -9.77 -0.12 9.69
N SER A 77 -9.00 0.12 8.62
CA SER A 77 -9.00 -0.68 7.40
C SER A 77 -7.59 -1.01 6.94
N THR A 78 -7.45 -2.08 6.16
CA THR A 78 -6.14 -2.58 5.75
C THR A 78 -6.07 -2.78 4.24
N LEU A 79 -4.94 -2.42 3.64
CA LEU A 79 -4.64 -2.57 2.22
C LEU A 79 -3.25 -3.18 2.04
N LEU A 80 -3.20 -4.39 1.48
CA LEU A 80 -1.94 -5.04 1.10
C LEU A 80 -1.84 -5.13 -0.42
N VAL A 81 -0.69 -4.75 -0.96
CA VAL A 81 -0.28 -5.14 -2.30
C VAL A 81 0.97 -6.00 -2.21
N SER A 82 0.93 -7.21 -2.76
CA SER A 82 2.10 -8.09 -2.69
C SER A 82 2.31 -8.99 -3.90
N ASN A 83 3.56 -9.37 -4.15
CA ASN A 83 3.92 -10.25 -5.25
C ASN A 83 3.44 -9.69 -6.60
N ALA A 84 3.56 -8.38 -6.80
CA ALA A 84 3.31 -7.75 -8.09
C ALA A 84 4.60 -7.73 -8.90
N ASN A 85 4.61 -8.36 -10.07
CA ASN A 85 5.70 -8.27 -11.04
C ASN A 85 5.27 -7.35 -12.17
N ALA A 86 5.93 -6.20 -12.30
CA ALA A 86 5.48 -5.15 -13.19
C ALA A 86 6.61 -4.65 -14.08
N HIS A 87 6.35 -4.58 -15.38
CA HIS A 87 7.28 -4.09 -16.39
C HIS A 87 6.64 -2.94 -17.19
N ALA A 88 7.24 -1.76 -17.16
CA ALA A 88 6.83 -0.62 -17.97
C ALA A 88 7.68 -0.53 -19.25
N LEU A 89 7.01 -0.63 -20.41
CA LEU A 89 7.64 -0.49 -21.73
C LEU A 89 7.87 0.97 -22.14
N ARG A 90 7.39 1.91 -21.33
CA ARG A 90 7.54 3.36 -21.53
C ARG A 90 7.95 4.04 -20.23
N CYS A 91 8.86 5.01 -20.34
CA CYS A 91 9.29 5.82 -19.19
C CYS A 91 8.10 6.58 -18.57
N GLY A 92 8.21 6.85 -17.26
CA GLY A 92 7.24 7.66 -16.52
C GLY A 92 6.14 6.89 -15.80
N GLY A 93 6.26 5.55 -15.71
CA GLY A 93 5.33 4.72 -14.94
C GLY A 93 5.57 4.82 -13.43
N PHE A 94 4.51 4.61 -12.64
CA PHE A 94 4.58 4.54 -11.17
C PHE A 94 4.06 3.19 -10.68
N GLY A 95 4.79 2.45 -9.83
CA GLY A 95 4.28 1.16 -9.34
C GLY A 95 2.94 1.35 -8.60
N PHE A 96 3.00 2.20 -7.58
CA PHE A 96 1.88 2.71 -6.80
C PHE A 96 1.77 4.22 -6.97
N TYR A 97 0.57 4.69 -7.26
CA TYR A 97 0.33 6.11 -7.50
C TYR A 97 -0.83 6.65 -6.68
N SER A 98 -0.51 7.49 -5.68
CA SER A 98 -1.50 8.25 -4.92
C SER A 98 -1.61 9.69 -5.43
N ILE A 99 -2.83 10.04 -5.84
CA ILE A 99 -3.24 11.39 -6.23
C ILE A 99 -4.10 11.98 -5.12
N GLY A 100 -3.90 13.28 -4.85
CA GLY A 100 -4.62 13.97 -3.79
C GLY A 100 -4.07 13.57 -2.42
N THR A 101 -4.98 13.24 -1.51
CA THR A 101 -4.63 12.88 -0.12
C THR A 101 -4.85 11.39 0.10
N LEU A 102 -3.83 10.72 0.65
CA LEU A 102 -3.92 9.39 1.21
C LEU A 102 -3.92 9.49 2.73
N THR A 103 -5.01 9.08 3.37
CA THR A 103 -5.18 9.12 4.83
C THR A 103 -5.29 7.70 5.38
N LEU A 104 -4.49 7.38 6.38
CA LEU A 104 -4.60 6.16 7.18
C LEU A 104 -4.91 6.57 8.63
N VAL A 105 -6.05 6.12 9.18
CA VAL A 105 -6.50 6.50 10.52
C VAL A 105 -7.14 5.33 11.29
N ARG A 106 -7.15 5.41 12.62
CA ARG A 106 -7.85 4.50 13.54
C ARG A 106 -7.37 3.05 13.40
N GLY A 107 -6.06 2.82 13.45
CA GLY A 107 -5.50 1.48 13.31
C GLY A 107 -5.47 0.96 11.87
N SER A 108 -5.41 1.85 10.87
CA SER A 108 -5.37 1.44 9.47
C SER A 108 -3.97 1.04 9.01
N SER A 109 -3.87 0.21 7.97
CA SER A 109 -2.58 -0.14 7.40
C SER A 109 -2.55 -0.18 5.89
N LEU A 110 -1.41 0.24 5.32
CA LEU A 110 -1.09 0.07 3.91
C LEU A 110 0.30 -0.57 3.80
N TYR A 111 0.37 -1.76 3.22
CA TYR A 111 1.60 -2.48 2.98
C TYR A 111 1.80 -2.74 1.49
N THR A 112 3.01 -2.50 1.00
CA THR A 112 3.47 -3.05 -0.27
C THR A 112 4.65 -3.97 0.00
N ARG A 113 4.63 -5.20 -0.51
CA ARG A 113 5.74 -6.13 -0.27
C ARG A 113 6.02 -7.12 -1.37
N TYR A 114 7.29 -7.52 -1.52
CA TYR A 114 7.71 -8.53 -2.50
C TYR A 114 7.28 -8.17 -3.93
N CYS A 115 7.14 -6.88 -4.24
CA CYS A 115 6.83 -6.40 -5.57
C CYS A 115 8.12 -6.12 -6.35
N SER A 116 8.13 -6.40 -7.63
CA SER A 116 9.27 -6.20 -8.54
C SER A 116 8.86 -5.27 -9.67
N PHE A 117 9.60 -4.17 -9.84
CA PHE A 117 9.32 -3.14 -10.85
C PHE A 117 10.50 -2.94 -11.80
N ASP A 118 10.24 -2.99 -13.10
CA ASP A 118 11.20 -2.69 -14.16
C ASP A 118 10.66 -1.60 -15.11
N GLY A 119 11.51 -0.63 -15.47
CA GLY A 119 11.13 0.53 -16.29
C GLY A 119 10.27 1.61 -15.61
N TYR A 120 10.05 1.53 -14.28
CA TYR A 120 9.24 2.49 -13.52
C TYR A 120 10.07 3.66 -12.98
N THR A 121 9.47 4.85 -12.88
CA THR A 121 10.12 6.03 -12.30
C THR A 121 10.10 5.98 -10.76
N TYR A 122 8.97 5.62 -10.17
CA TYR A 122 8.84 5.49 -8.72
C TYR A 122 8.20 4.17 -8.36
N LEU A 123 8.65 3.51 -7.29
CA LEU A 123 7.89 2.40 -6.70
C LEU A 123 6.60 2.95 -6.10
N PHE A 124 6.68 3.96 -5.23
CA PHE A 124 5.50 4.65 -4.70
C PHE A 124 5.61 6.16 -4.90
N ARG A 125 4.70 6.73 -5.68
CA ARG A 125 4.50 8.19 -5.78
C ARG A 125 3.32 8.60 -4.92
N VAL A 126 3.54 9.42 -3.90
CA VAL A 126 2.48 9.95 -3.03
C VAL A 126 2.44 11.48 -3.07
N ASN A 127 1.25 12.03 -3.27
CA ASN A 127 1.05 13.47 -3.25
C ASN A 127 1.03 14.02 -1.82
N THR A 128 -0.05 13.75 -1.09
CA THR A 128 -0.16 14.05 0.36
C THR A 128 -0.37 12.75 1.13
N LEU A 129 0.38 12.54 2.21
CA LEU A 129 0.24 11.38 3.11
C LEU A 129 -0.03 11.81 4.54
N SER A 130 -1.05 11.24 5.16
CA SER A 130 -1.33 11.37 6.60
C SER A 130 -1.53 10.01 7.23
N VAL A 131 -0.52 9.52 7.95
CA VAL A 131 -0.60 8.31 8.78
C VAL A 131 -0.81 8.74 10.23
N ARG A 132 -1.99 8.47 10.79
CA ARG A 132 -2.35 8.95 12.13
C ARG A 132 -3.16 7.95 12.91
N ASP A 133 -3.19 8.13 14.23
CA ASP A 133 -3.97 7.33 15.17
C ASP A 133 -3.72 5.82 15.00
N HIS A 134 -2.55 5.38 15.46
CA HIS A 134 -2.16 3.97 15.50
C HIS A 134 -2.08 3.30 14.11
N SER A 135 -1.79 4.05 13.05
CA SER A 135 -1.79 3.54 11.66
C SER A 135 -0.39 3.24 11.13
N VAL A 136 -0.31 2.44 10.05
CA VAL A 136 0.97 2.02 9.45
C VAL A 136 0.99 2.19 7.95
N PHE A 137 2.03 2.82 7.42
CA PHE A 137 2.38 2.78 5.99
C PHE A 137 3.73 2.08 5.81
N ALA A 138 3.83 1.10 4.92
CA ALA A 138 5.04 0.30 4.79
C ALA A 138 5.36 -0.16 3.36
N LEU A 139 6.62 0.02 2.96
CA LEU A 139 7.22 -0.54 1.75
C LEU A 139 8.27 -1.57 2.19
N LEU A 140 8.00 -2.86 1.99
CA LEU A 140 8.81 -3.95 2.54
C LEU A 140 9.34 -4.89 1.45
N ASN A 141 10.65 -5.12 1.39
CA ASN A 141 11.23 -6.18 0.55
C ASN A 141 10.80 -6.12 -0.93
N ASN A 142 10.70 -4.91 -1.49
CA ASN A 142 10.42 -4.72 -2.91
C ASN A 142 11.71 -4.52 -3.70
N THR A 143 11.66 -4.76 -5.01
CA THR A 143 12.80 -4.63 -5.91
C THR A 143 12.49 -3.67 -7.06
N MET A 144 13.36 -2.70 -7.31
CA MET A 144 13.32 -1.85 -8.51
C MET A 144 14.55 -2.09 -9.38
N PHE A 145 14.39 -2.69 -10.56
CA PHE A 145 15.51 -2.95 -11.47
C PHE A 145 16.07 -1.67 -12.10
N SER A 146 15.21 -0.66 -12.28
CA SER A 146 15.58 0.68 -12.71
C SER A 146 14.56 1.68 -12.19
N GLY A 147 14.97 2.91 -11.89
CA GLY A 147 14.05 4.00 -11.59
C GLY A 147 14.71 5.21 -10.94
N THR A 148 13.87 6.14 -10.48
CA THR A 148 14.31 7.35 -9.80
C THR A 148 14.26 7.19 -8.29
N SER A 149 13.15 6.69 -7.72
CA SER A 149 13.03 6.56 -6.26
C SER A 149 12.13 5.42 -5.79
N LEU A 150 12.43 4.86 -4.60
CA LEU A 150 11.54 3.91 -3.93
C LEU A 150 10.27 4.64 -3.44
N LEU A 151 10.46 5.79 -2.78
CA LEU A 151 9.37 6.64 -2.32
C LEU A 151 9.59 8.08 -2.78
N TYR A 152 8.61 8.61 -3.50
CA TYR A 152 8.56 10.02 -3.88
C TYR A 152 7.36 10.68 -3.24
N GLN A 153 7.60 11.82 -2.60
CA GLN A 153 6.65 12.56 -1.80
C GLN A 153 6.59 14.01 -2.30
N HIS A 154 5.42 14.45 -2.77
CA HIS A 154 5.28 15.74 -3.46
C HIS A 154 4.83 16.92 -2.59
N SER A 155 3.94 16.71 -1.61
CA SER A 155 3.28 17.77 -0.85
C SER A 155 3.30 17.56 0.67
N ARG A 156 2.17 17.52 1.38
CA ARG A 156 2.21 17.40 2.85
C ARG A 156 2.45 15.95 3.28
N PHE A 157 3.29 15.75 4.30
CA PHE A 157 3.55 14.41 4.85
C PHE A 157 3.57 14.43 6.38
N SER A 158 2.83 13.52 7.01
CA SER A 158 2.80 13.42 8.47
C SER A 158 2.61 11.99 9.00
N VAL A 159 3.34 11.66 10.06
CA VAL A 159 3.19 10.44 10.86
C VAL A 159 2.94 10.86 12.31
N LEU A 160 1.71 10.65 12.80
CA LEU A 160 1.20 11.24 14.05
C LEU A 160 0.52 10.19 14.94
N ASP A 161 0.40 10.50 16.23
CA ASP A 161 -0.42 9.75 17.20
C ASP A 161 -0.11 8.24 17.20
N HIS A 162 1.11 7.88 17.63
CA HIS A 162 1.57 6.50 17.72
C HIS A 162 1.54 5.74 16.39
N SER A 163 1.84 6.41 15.27
CA SER A 163 1.83 5.80 13.93
C SER A 163 3.22 5.52 13.41
N VAL A 164 3.31 4.67 12.38
CA VAL A 164 4.60 4.20 11.84
C VAL A 164 4.63 4.32 10.32
N LEU A 165 5.76 4.81 9.80
CA LEU A 165 6.09 4.68 8.39
C LEU A 165 7.39 3.88 8.21
N ARG A 166 7.34 2.86 7.37
CA ARG A 166 8.46 1.93 7.14
C ARG A 166 8.85 1.88 5.67
N VAL A 167 10.14 1.99 5.39
CA VAL A 167 10.73 1.62 4.09
C VAL A 167 11.88 0.68 4.42
N VAL A 168 11.64 -0.63 4.31
CA VAL A 168 12.54 -1.65 4.86
C VAL A 168 12.85 -2.74 3.85
N GLY A 169 14.12 -3.12 3.71
CA GLY A 169 14.55 -4.26 2.91
C GLY A 169 14.36 -4.09 1.40
N ASN A 170 14.09 -2.87 0.92
CA ASN A 170 13.88 -2.64 -0.51
C ASN A 170 15.23 -2.56 -1.22
N SER A 171 15.31 -3.12 -2.42
CA SER A 171 16.54 -3.13 -3.21
C SER A 171 16.31 -2.54 -4.60
N GLY A 172 17.35 -1.97 -5.21
CA GLY A 172 17.23 -1.56 -6.60
C GLY A 172 18.34 -0.66 -7.12
N THR A 173 18.34 -0.49 -8.44
CA THR A 173 19.18 0.50 -9.11
C THR A 173 18.34 1.76 -9.33
N VAL A 174 18.28 2.60 -8.29
CA VAL A 174 17.52 3.85 -8.29
C VAL A 174 18.44 5.05 -8.05
N SER A 175 18.03 6.24 -8.50
CA SER A 175 18.80 7.46 -8.23
C SER A 175 18.80 7.83 -6.75
N ASN A 176 17.65 7.73 -6.09
CA ASN A 176 17.42 8.08 -4.69
C ASN A 176 16.60 6.98 -3.99
N ALA A 177 16.72 6.78 -2.68
CA ALA A 177 15.78 5.93 -1.94
C ALA A 177 14.49 6.70 -1.61
N ILE A 178 14.65 7.92 -1.10
CA ILE A 178 13.59 8.81 -0.63
C ILE A 178 13.75 10.18 -1.30
N VAL A 179 12.68 10.67 -1.92
CA VAL A 179 12.59 12.04 -2.44
C VAL A 179 11.45 12.73 -1.71
N ALA A 180 11.75 13.86 -1.05
CA ALA A 180 10.80 14.66 -0.30
C ALA A 180 10.88 16.11 -0.78
N ASP A 181 9.81 16.57 -1.43
CA ASP A 181 9.73 17.96 -1.93
C ASP A 181 9.37 18.96 -0.82
N GLU A 182 8.83 18.47 0.31
CA GLU A 182 8.23 19.27 1.37
C GLU A 182 8.50 18.66 2.76
N LEU A 183 8.14 19.40 3.82
CA LEU A 183 8.42 19.00 5.21
C LEU A 183 7.60 17.79 5.67
N TRP A 184 8.29 16.79 6.22
CA TRP A 184 7.75 15.63 6.91
C TRP A 184 7.62 15.90 8.41
N THR A 185 6.43 15.71 8.96
CA THR A 185 6.16 15.90 10.40
C THR A 185 6.03 14.55 11.11
N VAL A 186 6.80 14.34 12.17
CA VAL A 186 6.77 13.13 13.00
C VAL A 186 6.53 13.51 14.45
N GLN A 187 5.37 13.14 14.99
CA GLN A 187 4.96 13.59 16.33
C GLN A 187 4.17 12.54 17.11
N ARG A 188 4.12 12.73 18.43
CA ARG A 188 3.33 11.99 19.42
C ARG A 188 3.68 10.51 19.40
N SER A 189 4.93 10.23 19.74
CA SER A 189 5.50 8.88 19.81
C SER A 189 5.39 8.08 18.50
N SER A 190 5.59 8.77 17.37
CA SER A 190 5.54 8.15 16.04
C SER A 190 6.93 7.75 15.56
N TRP A 191 7.00 6.92 14.51
CA TRP A 191 8.26 6.33 14.05
C TRP A 191 8.42 6.40 12.53
N LEU A 192 9.57 6.91 12.07
CA LEU A 192 10.09 6.71 10.72
C LEU A 192 11.17 5.63 10.75
N ASP A 193 10.95 4.57 9.99
CA ASP A 193 11.79 3.37 9.98
C ASP A 193 12.37 3.12 8.58
N TRP A 194 13.65 3.45 8.39
CA TRP A 194 14.38 3.23 7.15
C TRP A 194 15.51 2.23 7.38
N ARG A 195 15.28 0.97 7.01
CA ARG A 195 16.23 -0.11 7.30
C ARG A 195 16.53 -1.02 6.14
N ASP A 196 17.75 -1.52 6.09
CA ASP A 196 18.15 -2.63 5.22
C ASP A 196 17.85 -2.39 3.73
N ASN A 197 17.76 -1.12 3.29
CA ASN A 197 17.52 -0.81 1.88
C ASN A 197 18.86 -0.74 1.13
N ASP A 198 18.90 -1.30 -0.07
CA ASP A 198 20.06 -1.25 -0.96
C ASP A 198 19.73 -0.53 -2.26
N VAL A 199 20.22 0.70 -2.41
CA VAL A 199 20.04 1.51 -3.63
C VAL A 199 21.28 1.51 -4.53
N GLY A 200 22.21 0.58 -4.32
CA GLY A 200 23.40 0.41 -5.13
C GLY A 200 24.30 1.65 -5.12
N VAL A 201 24.45 2.29 -6.29
CA VAL A 201 25.25 3.51 -6.47
C VAL A 201 24.46 4.81 -6.31
N GLY A 202 23.13 4.71 -6.10
CA GLY A 202 22.27 5.87 -5.88
C GLY A 202 22.51 6.57 -4.54
N ALA A 203 21.90 7.73 -4.38
CA ALA A 203 21.82 8.39 -3.08
C ALA A 203 20.68 7.80 -2.24
N PHE A 204 20.74 7.96 -0.92
CA PHE A 204 19.60 7.59 -0.09
C PHE A 204 18.51 8.66 -0.11
N PHE A 205 18.89 9.91 0.11
CA PHE A 205 18.00 11.06 0.03
C PHE A 205 18.30 11.87 -1.22
N ASP A 206 17.29 12.55 -1.76
CA ASP A 206 17.50 13.53 -2.82
C ASP A 206 18.11 14.82 -2.25
N ASP A 207 19.20 15.28 -2.86
CA ASP A 207 19.89 16.49 -2.40
C ASP A 207 19.19 17.75 -2.92
N THR A 208 18.23 18.25 -2.15
CA THR A 208 17.55 19.53 -2.41
C THR A 208 18.28 20.72 -1.78
N GLY A 209 19.36 20.49 -1.03
CA GLY A 209 19.99 21.51 -0.19
C GLY A 209 19.16 21.93 1.03
N SER A 210 18.08 21.20 1.34
CA SER A 210 17.17 21.53 2.45
C SER A 210 16.86 20.32 3.33
N ALA A 211 16.83 20.56 4.64
CA ALA A 211 16.39 19.59 5.62
C ALA A 211 14.86 19.44 5.55
N PHE A 212 14.33 18.22 5.62
CA PHE A 212 12.90 17.96 5.42
C PHE A 212 12.20 17.23 6.57
N VAL A 213 12.89 16.83 7.64
CA VAL A 213 12.24 16.14 8.78
C VAL A 213 12.07 17.07 9.98
N SER A 214 10.83 17.22 10.46
CA SER A 214 10.49 17.86 11.73
C SER A 214 10.01 16.82 12.73
N ILE A 215 10.76 16.62 13.82
CA ILE A 215 10.51 15.57 14.82
C ILE A 215 10.29 16.16 16.21
N ASP A 216 9.31 15.63 16.95
CA ASP A 216 9.09 16.01 18.35
C ASP A 216 9.94 15.21 19.35
N GLY A 217 9.86 15.60 20.62
CA GLY A 217 10.64 15.03 21.71
C GLY A 217 10.29 13.58 22.10
N SER A 218 9.27 12.98 21.48
CA SER A 218 8.78 11.64 21.81
C SER A 218 8.95 10.65 20.66
N SER A 219 9.22 11.15 19.46
CA SER A 219 9.23 10.38 18.23
C SER A 219 10.63 9.89 17.87
N VAL A 220 10.68 8.92 16.95
CA VAL A 220 11.90 8.20 16.58
C VAL A 220 12.11 8.24 15.06
N VAL A 221 13.35 8.43 14.64
CA VAL A 221 13.83 8.16 13.28
C VAL A 221 14.91 7.08 13.35
N THR A 222 14.79 6.05 12.53
CA THR A 222 15.78 4.99 12.37
C THR A 222 16.32 5.00 10.94
N LEU A 223 17.64 5.01 10.78
CA LEU A 223 18.34 4.85 9.51
C LEU A 223 19.49 3.85 9.70
N THR A 224 19.24 2.56 9.46
CA THR A 224 20.25 1.50 9.71
C THR A 224 20.32 0.47 8.60
N GLY A 225 21.45 -0.23 8.47
CA GLY A 225 21.61 -1.36 7.54
C GLY A 225 21.55 -1.01 6.04
N CYS A 226 21.45 0.27 5.69
CA CYS A 226 21.23 0.68 4.30
C CYS A 226 22.54 0.76 3.51
N ARG A 227 22.50 0.37 2.24
CA ARG A 227 23.61 0.44 1.28
C ARG A 227 23.29 1.45 0.18
N MET A 228 24.25 2.32 -0.11
CA MET A 228 24.09 3.46 -1.00
C MET A 228 25.44 3.93 -1.58
N GLY A 229 25.41 4.68 -2.68
CA GLY A 229 26.56 5.40 -3.20
C GLY A 229 26.88 6.66 -2.40
N SER A 230 25.83 7.38 -1.98
CA SER A 230 25.92 8.56 -1.12
C SER A 230 24.69 8.68 -0.22
N THR A 231 24.76 9.48 0.84
CA THR A 231 23.57 9.83 1.63
C THR A 231 22.66 10.82 0.91
N GLY A 232 23.23 11.67 0.04
CA GLY A 232 22.51 12.76 -0.62
C GLY A 232 22.18 13.93 0.30
N LEU A 233 22.82 13.98 1.48
CA LEU A 233 22.62 15.05 2.46
C LEU A 233 23.79 16.04 2.39
N SER A 234 23.54 17.22 1.84
CA SER A 234 24.46 18.38 1.93
C SER A 234 24.27 19.20 3.21
N VAL A 235 23.11 19.03 3.86
CA VAL A 235 22.72 19.61 5.15
C VAL A 235 22.14 18.52 6.05
N SER A 236 21.94 18.83 7.33
CA SER A 236 21.29 17.93 8.28
C SER A 236 19.93 17.44 7.77
N LEU A 237 19.62 16.15 7.95
CA LEU A 237 18.30 15.57 7.66
C LEU A 237 17.16 16.28 8.42
N LEU A 238 17.41 16.60 9.69
CA LEU A 238 16.44 17.18 10.61
C LEU A 238 16.38 18.70 10.44
N PHE A 239 15.25 19.20 9.94
CA PHE A 239 14.93 20.63 9.89
C PHE A 239 14.68 21.20 11.29
N ARG A 240 13.97 20.42 12.11
CA ARG A 240 13.66 20.74 13.50
C ARG A 240 13.62 19.46 14.32
N ALA A 241 14.23 19.50 15.49
CA ALA A 241 14.16 18.43 16.47
C ALA A 241 13.93 19.03 17.86
N ASP A 242 12.82 18.65 18.50
CA ASP A 242 12.54 19.05 19.87
C ASP A 242 13.32 18.19 20.86
N ALA A 243 13.67 18.71 22.04
CA ALA A 243 14.41 17.97 23.04
C ALA A 243 13.74 16.63 23.41
N GLY A 244 14.50 15.54 23.43
CA GLY A 244 14.03 14.18 23.76
C GLY A 244 13.80 13.28 22.55
N TYR A 245 13.82 13.82 21.33
CA TYR A 245 13.73 13.03 20.10
C TYR A 245 14.80 11.95 20.07
N ARG A 246 14.56 10.88 19.30
CA ARG A 246 15.57 9.84 19.07
C ARG A 246 15.88 9.72 17.59
N PHE A 247 17.16 9.76 17.26
CA PHE A 247 17.67 9.45 15.94
C PHE A 247 18.70 8.33 16.07
N VAL A 248 18.32 7.13 15.64
CA VAL A 248 19.16 5.94 15.63
C VAL A 248 19.72 5.75 14.22
N ALA A 249 21.04 5.80 14.07
CA ALA A 249 21.69 5.61 12.78
C ALA A 249 22.99 4.82 12.90
N GLY A 250 23.30 3.98 11.92
CA GLY A 250 24.52 3.18 11.92
C GLY A 250 24.42 1.97 10.99
N CYS A 251 25.53 1.24 10.84
CA CYS A 251 25.60 0.08 9.95
C CYS A 251 25.24 0.41 8.50
N LEU A 252 25.65 1.60 8.06
CA LEU A 252 25.43 2.05 6.70
C LEU A 252 26.63 1.65 5.84
N THR A 253 26.38 1.28 4.60
CA THR A 253 27.45 1.10 3.61
C THR A 253 27.35 2.23 2.58
N VAL A 254 28.26 3.20 2.65
CA VAL A 254 28.31 4.36 1.75
C VAL A 254 29.50 4.23 0.81
N ALA A 255 29.27 4.24 -0.50
CA ALA A 255 30.29 4.04 -1.53
C ALA A 255 31.17 2.78 -1.27
N GLY A 256 30.56 1.72 -0.74
CA GLY A 256 31.24 0.46 -0.41
C GLY A 256 32.06 0.49 0.89
N ARG A 257 31.99 1.56 1.68
CA ARG A 257 32.62 1.66 3.01
C ARG A 257 31.56 1.58 4.10
N GLU A 258 31.84 0.79 5.12
CA GLU A 258 31.00 0.72 6.30
C GLU A 258 31.17 1.99 7.15
N VAL A 259 30.06 2.58 7.58
CA VAL A 259 29.98 3.79 8.38
C VAL A 259 29.37 3.39 9.72
N THR A 260 30.19 3.42 10.77
CA THR A 260 29.86 2.84 12.09
C THR A 260 30.06 3.80 13.25
N THR A 261 30.73 4.93 13.02
CA THR A 261 30.99 5.93 14.07
C THR A 261 30.18 7.21 13.85
N ALA A 262 29.95 7.96 14.93
CA ALA A 262 29.29 9.27 14.86
C ALA A 262 30.00 10.23 13.91
N ALA A 263 31.34 10.28 13.95
CA ALA A 263 32.13 11.18 13.11
C ALA A 263 32.03 10.84 11.61
N GLU A 264 31.98 9.55 11.26
CA GLU A 264 31.77 9.13 9.87
C GLU A 264 30.34 9.44 9.40
N LEU A 265 29.33 9.24 10.25
CA LEU A 265 27.94 9.62 9.96
C LEU A 265 27.84 11.13 9.67
N GLU A 266 28.47 11.96 10.51
CA GLU A 266 28.51 13.43 10.33
C GLU A 266 29.22 13.83 9.02
N LEU A 267 30.31 13.15 8.65
CA LEU A 267 31.00 13.37 7.38
C LEU A 267 30.09 13.10 6.17
N HIS A 268 29.09 12.24 6.35
CA HIS A 268 28.07 11.92 5.35
C HIS A 268 26.75 12.71 5.56
N GLY A 269 26.78 13.83 6.29
CA GLY A 269 25.61 14.70 6.50
C GLY A 269 24.57 14.16 7.49
N ILE A 270 24.81 12.97 8.05
CA ILE A 270 23.97 12.36 9.08
C ILE A 270 24.40 12.91 10.44
N THR A 271 23.99 14.14 10.71
CA THR A 271 24.22 14.84 11.98
C THR A 271 23.05 14.66 12.96
N ASN A 272 23.21 15.09 14.21
CA ASN A 272 22.13 15.05 15.22
C ASN A 272 21.65 13.61 15.56
N VAL A 273 22.52 12.63 15.35
CA VAL A 273 22.29 11.24 15.76
C VAL A 273 22.36 11.17 17.28
N THR A 274 21.32 10.63 17.91
CA THR A 274 21.29 10.46 19.38
C THR A 274 21.88 9.13 19.80
N THR A 275 21.77 8.11 18.93
CA THR A 275 22.25 6.75 19.19
C THR A 275 22.91 6.21 17.93
N VAL A 276 24.20 5.92 18.02
CA VAL A 276 24.91 5.21 16.94
C VAL A 276 24.63 3.72 17.07
N ALA A 277 24.03 3.11 16.06
CA ALA A 277 23.72 1.68 16.07
C ALA A 277 24.99 0.85 15.86
N VAL A 278 25.17 -0.19 16.68
CA VAL A 278 26.27 -1.16 16.58
C VAL A 278 25.80 -2.37 15.77
N CYS A 279 26.59 -2.79 14.79
CA CYS A 279 26.17 -3.79 13.83
C CYS A 279 26.11 -5.19 14.46
N GLY A 280 24.96 -5.84 14.31
CA GLY A 280 24.67 -7.13 14.94
C GLY A 280 24.19 -7.03 16.40
N GLU A 281 24.13 -5.83 16.97
CA GLU A 281 23.48 -5.58 18.26
C GLU A 281 22.11 -4.92 18.04
N CYS A 282 21.15 -5.18 18.92
CA CYS A 282 19.81 -4.63 18.82
C CYS A 282 19.48 -3.75 20.02
N THR A 283 18.75 -2.69 19.76
CA THR A 283 18.32 -1.70 20.75
C THR A 283 16.81 -1.56 20.72
N LYS A 284 16.20 -1.33 21.89
CA LYS A 284 14.76 -1.11 21.97
C LYS A 284 14.28 0.05 21.11
N ASP A 285 15.05 1.13 21.07
CA ASP A 285 14.69 2.36 20.38
C ASP A 285 14.97 2.30 18.86
N GLY A 286 15.83 1.38 18.39
CA GLY A 286 16.19 1.25 16.98
C GLY A 286 15.40 0.18 16.23
N ASP A 287 15.03 -0.91 16.92
CA ASP A 287 14.51 -2.13 16.27
C ASP A 287 13.02 -2.36 16.49
N CYS A 288 12.44 -1.72 17.51
CA CYS A 288 11.06 -1.95 17.92
C CYS A 288 10.25 -0.65 17.98
N PHE A 289 8.95 -0.73 17.74
CA PHE A 289 8.05 0.39 17.98
C PHE A 289 7.83 0.57 19.49
N VAL A 290 8.59 1.50 20.08
CA VAL A 290 8.68 1.72 21.54
C VAL A 290 7.33 1.76 22.26
N PRO A 291 6.30 2.49 21.78
CA PRO A 291 5.03 2.61 22.49
C PRO A 291 4.31 1.28 22.75
N LEU A 292 4.52 0.28 21.88
CA LEU A 292 3.86 -1.02 21.95
C LEU A 292 4.86 -2.17 22.21
N THR A 293 6.05 -1.86 22.73
CA THR A 293 7.07 -2.87 23.06
C THR A 293 7.29 -2.97 24.57
N THR A 294 7.03 -4.15 25.14
CA THR A 294 7.21 -4.42 26.57
C THR A 294 8.65 -4.76 26.92
N ALA A 295 9.31 -5.59 26.10
CA ALA A 295 10.69 -6.02 26.29
C ALA A 295 11.38 -6.28 24.94
N VAL A 296 12.72 -6.32 24.96
CA VAL A 296 13.54 -6.83 23.87
C VAL A 296 14.38 -7.96 24.43
N ILE A 297 14.23 -9.16 23.88
CA ILE A 297 14.93 -10.38 24.31
C ILE A 297 15.55 -10.99 23.06
N ASP A 298 16.86 -11.24 23.07
CA ASP A 298 17.58 -11.83 21.93
C ASP A 298 17.25 -11.15 20.59
N CYS A 299 17.32 -9.81 20.55
CA CYS A 299 16.99 -9.01 19.36
C CYS A 299 15.54 -9.13 18.86
N LYS A 300 14.61 -9.68 19.66
CA LYS A 300 13.20 -9.79 19.31
C LYS A 300 12.36 -8.89 20.18
N CYS A 301 11.46 -8.14 19.54
CA CYS A 301 10.51 -7.29 20.23
C CYS A 301 9.38 -8.15 20.82
N GLN A 302 9.13 -7.98 22.12
CA GLN A 302 7.92 -8.50 22.74
C GLN A 302 6.84 -7.41 22.74
N CYS A 303 5.71 -7.69 22.10
CA CYS A 303 4.67 -6.70 21.91
C CYS A 303 3.71 -6.61 23.10
N ALA A 304 3.30 -5.39 23.42
CA ALA A 304 2.15 -5.10 24.27
C ALA A 304 0.84 -5.45 23.53
N ALA A 305 -0.28 -5.41 24.25
CA ALA A 305 -1.59 -5.50 23.62
C ALA A 305 -1.76 -4.41 22.53
N GLY A 306 -2.25 -4.81 21.36
CA GLY A 306 -2.37 -3.92 20.19
C GLY A 306 -1.10 -3.80 19.33
N GLY A 307 0.04 -4.31 19.78
CA GLY A 307 1.24 -4.41 18.95
C GLY A 307 1.20 -5.63 18.03
N HIS A 308 1.59 -5.46 16.77
CA HIS A 308 1.55 -6.48 15.73
C HIS A 308 2.92 -6.68 15.07
N GLY A 309 3.17 -7.91 14.61
CA GLY A 309 4.38 -8.25 13.84
C GLY A 309 5.64 -8.36 14.69
N ASP A 310 6.78 -8.40 14.00
CA ASP A 310 8.13 -8.57 14.54
C ASP A 310 8.65 -7.33 15.28
N VAL A 311 8.17 -6.15 14.90
CA VAL A 311 8.60 -4.87 15.49
C VAL A 311 7.48 -4.14 16.25
N CYS A 312 6.39 -4.84 16.58
CA CYS A 312 5.28 -4.33 17.40
C CYS A 312 4.58 -3.07 16.87
N VAL A 313 4.40 -2.99 15.55
CA VAL A 313 3.67 -1.87 14.92
C VAL A 313 2.19 -1.84 15.35
N PRO A 314 1.53 -0.67 15.32
CA PRO A 314 0.18 -0.49 15.88
C PRO A 314 -0.96 -1.04 15.01
N ALA A 315 -0.69 -1.42 13.75
CA ALA A 315 -1.69 -1.99 12.85
C ALA A 315 -1.15 -3.23 12.13
N PRO A 316 -1.96 -4.28 11.95
CA PRO A 316 -1.51 -5.55 11.39
C PRO A 316 -1.19 -5.42 9.89
N VAL A 317 -0.29 -6.29 9.42
CA VAL A 317 -0.26 -6.67 8.00
C VAL A 317 -1.50 -7.54 7.75
N PRO A 318 -2.37 -7.24 6.77
CA PRO A 318 -3.46 -8.15 6.47
C PRO A 318 -2.91 -9.54 6.12
N ALA A 319 -3.58 -10.59 6.58
CA ALA A 319 -3.28 -11.94 6.15
C ALA A 319 -3.59 -12.02 4.64
N GLY A 320 -2.55 -11.94 3.81
CA GLY A 320 -2.66 -12.37 2.42
C GLY A 320 -3.24 -13.79 2.40
N PRO A 321 -4.09 -14.14 1.41
CA PRO A 321 -4.71 -15.46 1.39
C PRO A 321 -3.64 -16.56 1.53
N PRO A 322 -3.92 -17.66 2.25
CA PRO A 322 -3.03 -18.82 2.20
C PRO A 322 -2.82 -19.17 0.73
N SER A 323 -1.55 -19.27 0.31
CA SER A 323 -1.17 -19.66 -1.05
C SER A 323 -2.04 -20.83 -1.49
N PRO A 324 -2.82 -20.72 -2.58
CA PRO A 324 -3.67 -21.81 -3.01
C PRO A 324 -2.78 -23.03 -3.29
N PRO A 325 -3.08 -24.22 -2.73
CA PRO A 325 -2.37 -25.43 -3.10
C PRO A 325 -2.51 -25.65 -4.60
N SER A 326 -1.39 -25.95 -5.26
CA SER A 326 -1.28 -26.19 -6.70
C SER A 326 -2.41 -27.10 -7.18
N PRO A 327 -3.16 -26.73 -8.23
CA PRO A 327 -4.34 -27.49 -8.62
C PRO A 327 -3.96 -28.90 -9.10
N PRO A 328 -4.55 -29.96 -8.55
CA PRO A 328 -4.50 -31.28 -9.17
C PRO A 328 -5.36 -31.32 -10.45
N LEU A 329 -4.92 -32.15 -11.41
CA LEU A 329 -5.51 -32.35 -12.73
C LEU A 329 -7.00 -32.72 -12.66
N ARG A 330 -7.83 -31.97 -13.39
CA ARG A 330 -9.28 -32.21 -13.54
C ARG A 330 -9.57 -33.40 -14.46
N PRO A 331 -10.58 -34.20 -14.09
CA PRO A 331 -11.73 -34.44 -14.99
C PRO A 331 -12.99 -33.70 -14.50
N ILE A 332 -13.84 -33.25 -15.42
CA ILE A 332 -15.06 -32.41 -15.28
C ILE A 332 -16.29 -33.30 -15.60
N PRO A 333 -17.46 -33.29 -14.90
CA PRO A 333 -18.49 -32.19 -14.89
C PRO A 333 -19.49 -32.15 -13.66
N PRO A 334 -20.63 -31.38 -13.64
CA PRO A 334 -20.96 -29.97 -13.98
C PRO A 334 -21.45 -29.12 -12.74
N PRO A 335 -21.75 -27.79 -12.83
CA PRO A 335 -22.16 -26.95 -11.67
C PRO A 335 -23.70 -26.77 -11.44
N PRO A 336 -24.13 -26.32 -10.24
CA PRO A 336 -25.47 -26.54 -9.66
C PRO A 336 -26.44 -25.31 -9.68
N PRO A 337 -27.73 -25.47 -9.27
CA PRO A 337 -28.74 -24.40 -9.24
C PRO A 337 -28.63 -23.47 -8.01
N VAL A 338 -29.22 -22.26 -8.11
CA VAL A 338 -29.18 -21.11 -7.13
C VAL A 338 -27.82 -20.98 -6.43
N GLY A 339 -26.95 -20.14 -6.98
CA GLY A 339 -25.51 -20.31 -6.85
C GLY A 339 -24.83 -20.64 -8.19
N GLY A 340 -25.48 -20.37 -9.32
CA GLY A 340 -24.93 -20.58 -10.66
C GLY A 340 -24.25 -19.33 -11.24
N CYS A 341 -22.99 -19.44 -11.63
CA CYS A 341 -22.27 -18.34 -12.27
C CYS A 341 -22.77 -18.10 -13.70
N ILE A 342 -22.81 -16.83 -14.13
CA ILE A 342 -22.82 -16.53 -15.57
C ILE A 342 -21.46 -16.96 -16.08
N SER A 343 -21.42 -17.89 -17.05
CA SER A 343 -20.15 -18.43 -17.52
C SER A 343 -20.02 -18.55 -19.03
N ASP A 344 -18.76 -18.57 -19.48
CA ASP A 344 -18.33 -18.98 -20.81
C ASP A 344 -19.06 -18.24 -21.96
N MET A 345 -19.11 -16.91 -21.86
CA MET A 345 -19.77 -16.06 -22.85
C MET A 345 -19.08 -14.70 -23.02
N GLU A 346 -19.38 -14.03 -24.13
CA GLU A 346 -19.07 -12.60 -24.33
C GLU A 346 -20.25 -11.76 -23.82
N TYR A 347 -19.98 -10.86 -22.90
CA TYR A 347 -20.97 -9.99 -22.30
C TYR A 347 -21.36 -8.86 -23.27
N PRO A 348 -22.65 -8.49 -23.39
CA PRO A 348 -23.05 -7.39 -24.26
C PRO A 348 -22.32 -6.09 -23.90
N ALA A 349 -21.81 -5.36 -24.90
CA ALA A 349 -21.07 -4.12 -24.71
C ALA A 349 -21.97 -2.95 -24.27
N ILE A 350 -22.40 -2.96 -23.01
CA ILE A 350 -23.30 -1.98 -22.39
C ILE A 350 -22.80 -1.52 -21.03
N ALA A 351 -23.27 -0.36 -20.57
CA ALA A 351 -23.17 0.00 -19.16
C ALA A 351 -24.30 -0.68 -18.38
N HIS A 352 -23.96 -1.61 -17.48
CA HIS A 352 -24.92 -2.37 -16.71
C HIS A 352 -24.62 -2.28 -15.22
N ALA A 353 -25.62 -1.88 -14.44
CA ALA A 353 -25.60 -1.91 -12.99
C ALA A 353 -26.28 -3.19 -12.47
N VAL A 354 -25.60 -3.93 -11.59
CA VAL A 354 -26.06 -5.20 -11.01
C VAL A 354 -25.93 -5.19 -9.48
N GLY A 355 -26.53 -6.18 -8.81
CA GLY A 355 -26.43 -6.36 -7.35
C GLY A 355 -27.70 -6.06 -6.58
N GLY A 356 -28.67 -5.34 -7.17
CA GLY A 356 -29.92 -4.97 -6.49
C GLY A 356 -30.66 -6.17 -5.90
N GLY A 357 -30.81 -6.20 -4.57
CA GLY A 357 -31.51 -7.27 -3.83
C GLY A 357 -30.81 -8.63 -3.84
N LEU A 358 -29.58 -8.71 -4.32
CA LEU A 358 -28.82 -9.97 -4.39
C LEU A 358 -27.91 -10.11 -3.18
N SER A 359 -27.84 -11.33 -2.62
CA SER A 359 -26.79 -11.73 -1.66
C SER A 359 -25.58 -12.37 -2.36
N TRP A 360 -25.62 -12.52 -3.68
CA TRP A 360 -24.55 -13.18 -4.40
C TRP A 360 -24.48 -12.74 -5.87
N LEU A 361 -23.29 -12.76 -6.45
CA LEU A 361 -23.03 -12.47 -7.85
C LEU A 361 -21.80 -13.26 -8.31
N CYS A 362 -21.89 -14.00 -9.42
CA CYS A 362 -20.74 -14.72 -9.95
C CYS A 362 -20.63 -14.65 -11.47
N TYR A 363 -19.44 -14.33 -11.94
CA TYR A 363 -19.03 -14.41 -13.34
C TYR A 363 -17.81 -15.33 -13.46
N ARG A 364 -17.85 -16.27 -14.41
CA ARG A 364 -16.74 -17.21 -14.66
C ARG A 364 -16.39 -17.29 -16.14
N ASN A 365 -15.13 -17.08 -16.51
CA ASN A 365 -14.68 -17.11 -17.91
C ASN A 365 -15.52 -16.21 -18.85
N VAL A 366 -16.00 -15.07 -18.34
CA VAL A 366 -16.79 -14.12 -19.12
C VAL A 366 -15.86 -13.09 -19.75
N THR A 367 -16.11 -12.73 -21.01
CA THR A 367 -15.37 -11.67 -21.70
C THR A 367 -16.20 -10.39 -21.72
N PHE A 368 -15.64 -9.31 -21.18
CA PHE A 368 -16.17 -7.95 -21.23
C PHE A 368 -15.28 -7.11 -22.16
N SER A 369 -15.84 -6.52 -23.20
CA SER A 369 -15.08 -5.78 -24.22
C SER A 369 -15.78 -4.49 -24.64
N GLY A 370 -15.00 -3.44 -24.86
CA GLY A 370 -15.41 -2.18 -25.48
C GLY A 370 -15.48 -1.01 -24.50
N GLY A 371 -15.14 0.20 -24.97
CA GLY A 371 -15.03 1.40 -24.11
C GLY A 371 -16.33 1.88 -23.48
N GLY A 372 -17.49 1.41 -23.96
CA GLY A 372 -18.80 1.63 -23.33
C GLY A 372 -19.23 0.50 -22.39
N MET A 373 -18.46 -0.59 -22.31
CA MET A 373 -18.76 -1.73 -21.44
C MET A 373 -18.35 -1.40 -20.01
N SER A 374 -19.33 -1.30 -19.11
CA SER A 374 -19.06 -1.17 -17.68
C SER A 374 -19.98 -2.07 -16.88
N LEU A 375 -19.40 -2.96 -16.07
CA LEU A 375 -20.15 -3.72 -15.08
C LEU A 375 -20.01 -3.00 -13.74
N THR A 376 -21.10 -2.34 -13.32
CA THR A 376 -21.17 -1.64 -12.04
C THR A 376 -21.85 -2.54 -11.02
N VAL A 377 -21.10 -3.08 -10.07
CA VAL A 377 -21.65 -3.79 -8.92
C VAL A 377 -22.06 -2.75 -7.87
N LEU A 378 -23.36 -2.57 -7.70
CA LEU A 378 -23.95 -1.67 -6.70
C LEU A 378 -23.91 -2.35 -5.33
N ILE A 379 -22.77 -2.28 -4.65
CA ILE A 379 -22.56 -2.92 -3.35
C ILE A 379 -23.65 -2.51 -2.35
N GLY A 380 -23.97 -1.21 -2.33
CA GLY A 380 -24.99 -0.66 -1.45
C GLY A 380 -26.42 -1.13 -1.70
N ALA A 381 -26.69 -1.73 -2.86
CA ALA A 381 -28.00 -2.27 -3.22
C ALA A 381 -28.10 -3.79 -3.00
N MET A 382 -27.00 -4.45 -2.64
CA MET A 382 -26.97 -5.87 -2.28
C MET A 382 -27.60 -6.07 -0.89
N THR A 383 -28.19 -7.24 -0.66
CA THR A 383 -28.92 -7.54 0.58
C THR A 383 -28.66 -8.96 1.06
N GLY A 384 -28.47 -9.14 2.37
CA GLY A 384 -28.25 -10.43 3.01
C GLY A 384 -27.24 -10.35 4.15
N ASP A 385 -27.22 -11.36 5.02
CA ASP A 385 -26.28 -11.45 6.14
C ASP A 385 -24.83 -11.60 5.66
N VAL A 386 -24.64 -12.34 4.57
CA VAL A 386 -23.36 -12.50 3.87
C VAL A 386 -23.59 -12.28 2.39
N VAL A 387 -22.81 -11.38 1.80
CA VAL A 387 -22.84 -11.07 0.37
C VAL A 387 -21.55 -11.55 -0.30
N ASN A 388 -21.67 -12.33 -1.38
CA ASN A 388 -20.51 -12.85 -2.11
C ASN A 388 -20.52 -12.41 -3.57
N VAL A 389 -19.51 -11.66 -3.99
CA VAL A 389 -19.26 -11.27 -5.38
C VAL A 389 -18.00 -11.98 -5.86
N THR A 390 -18.10 -12.79 -6.91
CA THR A 390 -16.98 -13.55 -7.46
C THR A 390 -16.83 -13.29 -8.95
N LEU A 391 -15.61 -12.95 -9.37
CA LEU A 391 -15.22 -12.87 -10.78
C LEU A 391 -14.01 -13.76 -10.97
N ASP A 392 -14.19 -14.86 -11.69
CA ASP A 392 -13.25 -15.97 -11.79
C ASP A 392 -12.84 -16.16 -13.26
N GLY A 393 -11.57 -15.97 -13.58
CA GLY A 393 -11.07 -16.20 -14.95
C GLY A 393 -11.66 -15.27 -16.02
N CYS A 394 -12.25 -14.13 -15.64
CA CYS A 394 -12.88 -13.24 -16.61
C CYS A 394 -11.84 -12.38 -17.36
N THR A 395 -12.17 -11.99 -18.59
CA THR A 395 -11.32 -11.14 -19.44
C THR A 395 -11.99 -9.79 -19.63
N TRP A 396 -11.26 -8.71 -19.37
CA TRP A 396 -11.68 -7.32 -19.52
C TRP A 396 -10.78 -6.67 -20.55
N ARG A 397 -11.34 -6.14 -21.62
CA ARG A 397 -10.54 -5.59 -22.71
C ARG A 397 -11.14 -4.37 -23.39
N ASP A 398 -10.32 -3.68 -24.19
CA ASP A 398 -10.75 -2.64 -25.12
C ASP A 398 -11.52 -1.49 -24.45
N GLY A 399 -11.12 -1.09 -23.24
CA GLY A 399 -11.74 -0.02 -22.46
C GLY A 399 -12.81 -0.48 -21.46
N ALA A 400 -13.04 -1.80 -21.30
CA ALA A 400 -14.04 -2.30 -20.36
C ALA A 400 -13.69 -1.95 -18.89
N VAL A 401 -14.72 -1.71 -18.08
CA VAL A 401 -14.57 -1.31 -16.67
C VAL A 401 -15.37 -2.22 -15.74
N LEU A 402 -14.72 -2.72 -14.70
CA LEU A 402 -15.36 -3.27 -13.51
C LEU A 402 -15.38 -2.22 -12.42
N LEU A 403 -16.57 -1.71 -12.09
CA LEU A 403 -16.78 -0.74 -11.02
C LEU A 403 -17.44 -1.41 -9.83
N LEU A 404 -16.79 -1.38 -8.66
CA LEU A 404 -17.39 -1.78 -7.39
C LEU A 404 -17.80 -0.52 -6.65
N LEU A 405 -19.08 -0.15 -6.74
CA LEU A 405 -19.56 1.12 -6.19
C LEU A 405 -20.07 0.90 -4.77
N GLY A 406 -19.32 1.40 -3.79
CA GLY A 406 -19.69 1.43 -2.38
C GLY A 406 -20.76 2.48 -2.07
N ASN A 407 -21.36 2.37 -0.89
CA ASN A 407 -22.18 3.42 -0.29
C ASN A 407 -21.83 3.58 1.19
N ALA A 408 -22.17 4.73 1.78
CA ALA A 408 -21.91 5.03 3.19
C ALA A 408 -22.79 4.20 4.16
N TYR A 409 -23.83 3.54 3.64
CA TYR A 409 -24.94 2.96 4.40
C TYR A 409 -25.19 1.49 4.05
N ALA A 410 -24.16 0.74 3.67
CA ALA A 410 -24.33 -0.65 3.24
C ALA A 410 -25.00 -1.46 4.37
N ALA A 411 -26.23 -1.93 4.14
CA ALA A 411 -26.99 -2.74 5.08
C ALA A 411 -26.66 -4.23 4.92
N VAL A 412 -25.39 -4.53 4.68
CA VAL A 412 -24.88 -5.90 4.55
C VAL A 412 -24.12 -6.23 5.81
N GLY A 413 -24.23 -7.49 6.26
CA GLY A 413 -23.34 -8.01 7.28
C GLY A 413 -21.94 -8.12 6.68
N LEU A 414 -21.52 -9.32 6.30
CA LEU A 414 -20.20 -9.55 5.71
C LEU A 414 -20.26 -9.42 4.18
N LEU A 415 -19.35 -8.64 3.58
CA LEU A 415 -19.22 -8.54 2.12
C LEU A 415 -17.89 -9.13 1.65
N ASN A 416 -17.95 -10.17 0.82
CA ASN A 416 -16.77 -10.78 0.21
C ASN A 416 -16.76 -10.53 -1.30
N ILE A 417 -15.72 -9.85 -1.78
CA ILE A 417 -15.47 -9.62 -3.20
C ILE A 417 -14.17 -10.31 -3.59
N VAL A 418 -14.26 -11.25 -4.52
CA VAL A 418 -13.11 -12.01 -5.03
C VAL A 418 -13.01 -11.81 -6.54
N VAL A 419 -11.88 -11.26 -6.98
CA VAL A 419 -11.51 -11.13 -8.40
C VAL A 419 -10.24 -11.94 -8.60
N THR A 420 -10.36 -13.14 -9.16
CA THR A 420 -9.25 -14.11 -9.24
C THR A 420 -9.04 -14.60 -10.66
N GLY A 421 -7.78 -14.73 -11.09
CA GLY A 421 -7.46 -15.26 -12.43
C GLY A 421 -7.89 -14.35 -13.58
N ASN A 422 -8.22 -13.08 -13.30
CA ASN A 422 -8.76 -12.17 -14.31
C ASN A 422 -7.64 -11.58 -15.18
N THR A 423 -7.95 -11.31 -16.44
CA THR A 423 -7.06 -10.56 -17.35
C THR A 423 -7.67 -9.21 -17.69
N PHE A 424 -6.93 -8.13 -17.49
CA PHE A 424 -7.30 -6.76 -17.89
C PHE A 424 -6.35 -6.30 -18.98
N SER A 425 -6.87 -5.90 -20.14
CA SER A 425 -6.08 -5.36 -21.26
C SER A 425 -6.68 -4.05 -21.75
N ASP A 426 -6.01 -2.92 -21.52
CA ASP A 426 -6.59 -1.58 -21.69
C ASP A 426 -7.94 -1.46 -20.96
N ALA A 427 -8.00 -1.97 -19.72
CA ALA A 427 -9.21 -2.09 -18.92
C ALA A 427 -8.97 -1.66 -17.47
N LEU A 428 -10.05 -1.57 -16.68
CA LEU A 428 -9.98 -1.02 -15.33
C LEU A 428 -10.76 -1.86 -14.32
N LEU A 429 -10.13 -2.14 -13.17
CA LEU A 429 -10.82 -2.49 -11.93
C LEU A 429 -10.85 -1.26 -11.04
N ARG A 430 -12.05 -0.81 -10.65
CA ARG A 430 -12.27 0.42 -9.90
C ARG A 430 -13.17 0.18 -8.69
N PRO A 431 -12.60 -0.12 -7.51
CA PRO A 431 -13.32 0.00 -6.26
C PRO A 431 -13.47 1.47 -5.87
N GLU A 432 -14.71 1.92 -5.65
CA GLU A 432 -15.01 3.32 -5.41
C GLU A 432 -15.86 3.48 -4.15
N GLY A 433 -15.32 4.25 -3.21
CA GLY A 433 -15.98 4.64 -1.98
C GLY A 433 -16.80 5.92 -2.12
N VAL A 434 -17.12 6.50 -0.96
CA VAL A 434 -18.02 7.67 -0.83
C VAL A 434 -17.28 8.94 -0.51
#